data_AF-A0A673WVI6-F1
#
_entry.id   AF-A0A673WVI6-F1
#
_cell.length_a   1.000
_cell.length_b   1.000
_cell.length_c   1.000
_cell.angle_alpha   90.00
_cell.angle_beta   90.00
_cell.angle_gamma   90.00
#
_symmetry.space_group_name_H-M   'P 1'
#
loop_
_entity.id
_entity.type
_entity.pdbx_description
1 polymer ?
#
loop_
_entity_poly.entity_id
_entity_poly.type
_entity_poly.pdbx_seq_one_letter_code
_entity_poly.pdbx_strand_id
1 'polypeptide(L)'
;MKIILLVVLLVTLFFLGYSTGSTSCQGRCDEKYNSQNKCHCNSKCSQYDNCCSDYEALCNAPAPGLSCQGRCGEKYNSQNKCHCNTKCGDHNNCCSDYTSLCGSSGGGDGGSDITDAEIKSMSETLYALDSNKPSASELIIDSQARVPNSETSSQNDLSPRPLFKYLDEASLFSKPSYAAFMALLDNYERNTGTTEDFTPQQLAEQDTFLREAMSNTELGRELYAFLFTKGRYSSEEEFLHDLKMMWFGLYSRYAGKMDSSGFEHIFAGEIKGGKISGFHNWLQFYRLEKQGLIDYYSHSFDGPWTSHPDVLGMQFMWDGYFKQVGSSIIGCSPEFDLAVYSLCYITRPGKQCKLSLGGKSLVIQTYTWDKSSYGNGKKYIGSAFPATP
;
A
#
# COMPACT_ATOMS: atom_id res chain seq x y z
N MET A 1 88.20 -4.87 9.59
CA MET A 1 86.84 -4.65 9.07
C MET A 1 86.03 -5.96 8.94
N LYS A 2 85.85 -6.71 10.03
CA LYS A 2 84.94 -7.88 10.09
C LYS A 2 84.16 -8.01 11.41
N ILE A 3 84.27 -7.02 12.31
CA ILE A 3 83.65 -7.06 13.65
C ILE A 3 82.47 -6.08 13.77
N ILE A 4 82.32 -5.12 12.85
CA ILE A 4 81.18 -4.18 12.83
C ILE A 4 79.94 -4.81 12.14
N LEU A 5 80.12 -5.88 11.36
CA LEU A 5 78.99 -6.60 10.74
C LEU A 5 78.27 -7.59 11.68
N LEU A 6 78.84 -7.91 12.85
CA LEU A 6 78.23 -8.88 13.79
C LEU A 6 77.34 -8.23 14.86
N VAL A 7 77.52 -6.93 15.14
CA VAL A 7 76.71 -6.24 16.17
C VAL A 7 75.39 -5.70 15.60
N VAL A 8 75.34 -5.38 14.31
CA VAL A 8 74.07 -4.98 13.65
C VAL A 8 73.16 -6.18 13.37
N LEU A 9 73.71 -7.39 13.24
CA LEU A 9 72.93 -8.62 13.02
C LEU A 9 72.42 -9.29 14.31
N LEU A 10 72.90 -8.88 15.48
CA LEU A 10 72.46 -9.37 16.80
C LEU A 10 71.42 -8.46 17.49
N VAL A 11 71.22 -7.24 17.00
CA VAL A 11 70.16 -6.32 17.51
C VAL A 11 68.87 -6.41 16.67
N THR A 12 68.90 -6.99 15.48
CA THR A 12 67.68 -7.28 14.67
C THR A 12 67.06 -8.65 14.96
N LEU A 13 67.63 -9.45 15.88
CA LEU A 13 67.11 -10.77 16.27
C LEU A 13 66.43 -10.79 17.65
N PHE A 14 66.22 -9.63 18.27
CA PHE A 14 65.60 -9.54 19.61
C PHE A 14 64.20 -8.88 19.65
N PHE A 15 63.56 -8.60 18.52
CA PHE A 15 62.24 -7.94 18.52
C PHE A 15 61.19 -8.43 17.51
N LEU A 16 61.29 -9.65 16.98
CA LEU A 16 60.23 -10.21 16.13
C LEU A 16 59.90 -11.65 16.53
N GLY A 17 59.37 -11.79 17.73
CA GLY A 17 58.78 -13.00 18.25
C GLY A 17 57.70 -12.72 19.29
N TYR A 18 57.07 -11.53 19.24
CA TYR A 18 55.78 -11.37 19.91
C TYR A 18 54.78 -12.17 19.08
N SER A 19 54.50 -13.39 19.53
CA SER A 19 53.30 -14.11 19.12
C SER A 19 52.13 -13.16 19.35
N THR A 20 51.60 -12.61 18.27
CA THR A 20 50.32 -11.91 18.29
C THR A 20 49.29 -12.98 18.56
N GLY A 21 49.11 -13.34 19.84
CA GLY A 21 48.04 -14.25 20.24
C GLY A 21 46.75 -13.71 19.64
N SER A 22 46.14 -14.49 18.76
CA SER A 22 45.01 -14.05 17.95
C SER A 22 43.84 -13.67 18.86
N THR A 23 43.26 -12.50 18.61
CA THR A 23 42.17 -11.91 19.39
C THR A 23 40.78 -12.21 18.80
N SER A 24 40.72 -13.06 17.76
CA SER A 24 39.50 -13.34 17.00
C SER A 24 39.31 -14.83 16.75
N CYS A 25 38.05 -15.24 16.65
CA CYS A 25 37.61 -16.59 16.30
C CYS A 25 37.43 -16.87 14.81
N GLN A 26 37.69 -15.90 13.92
CA GLN A 26 37.59 -16.12 12.48
C GLN A 26 38.50 -17.27 12.02
N GLY A 27 37.89 -18.37 11.57
CA GLY A 27 38.59 -19.58 11.14
C GLY A 27 39.21 -20.42 12.26
N ARG A 28 38.87 -20.17 13.53
CA ARG A 28 39.41 -20.85 14.73
C ARG A 28 38.37 -21.59 15.57
N CYS A 29 37.12 -21.69 15.10
CA CYS A 29 36.08 -22.43 15.82
C CYS A 29 36.51 -23.90 16.03
N ASP A 30 36.26 -24.42 17.23
CA ASP A 30 36.66 -25.77 17.68
C ASP A 30 38.18 -26.03 17.73
N GLU A 31 38.99 -24.97 17.87
CA GLU A 31 40.43 -25.12 18.03
C GLU A 31 40.83 -25.96 19.27
N LYS A 32 42.01 -26.58 19.24
CA LYS A 32 42.60 -27.19 20.44
C LYS A 32 43.13 -26.10 21.37
N TYR A 33 43.08 -26.36 22.67
CA TYR A 33 43.65 -25.46 23.66
C TYR A 33 45.14 -25.23 23.42
N ASN A 34 45.55 -23.95 23.38
CA ASN A 34 46.94 -23.53 23.28
C ASN A 34 47.20 -22.36 24.24
N SER A 35 48.01 -22.58 25.28
CA SER A 35 48.31 -21.59 26.32
C SER A 35 49.01 -20.32 25.82
N GLN A 36 49.43 -20.27 24.56
CA GLN A 36 50.02 -19.09 23.93
C GLN A 36 48.97 -18.14 23.30
N ASN A 37 47.70 -18.57 23.18
CA ASN A 37 46.64 -17.73 22.65
C ASN A 37 46.12 -16.76 23.74
N LYS A 38 45.80 -15.53 23.34
CA LYS A 38 45.19 -14.53 24.25
C LYS A 38 43.73 -14.86 24.60
N CYS A 39 43.06 -15.57 23.70
CA CYS A 39 41.68 -16.03 23.86
C CYS A 39 41.46 -17.29 23.01
N HIS A 40 40.42 -18.03 23.36
CA HIS A 40 40.12 -19.34 22.81
C HIS A 40 38.78 -19.38 22.08
N CYS A 41 38.69 -20.29 21.13
CA CYS A 41 37.50 -20.46 20.28
C CYS A 41 36.97 -21.89 20.28
N ASN A 42 37.20 -22.60 21.39
CA ASN A 42 36.71 -23.97 21.61
C ASN A 42 35.44 -23.95 22.46
N SER A 43 34.65 -25.02 22.38
CA SER A 43 33.38 -25.19 23.11
C SER A 43 33.46 -25.12 24.63
N LYS A 44 34.66 -25.13 25.22
CA LYS A 44 34.86 -24.99 26.67
C LYS A 44 35.34 -23.59 27.07
N CYS A 45 35.57 -22.66 26.14
CA CYS A 45 36.13 -21.36 26.50
C CYS A 45 35.22 -20.57 27.45
N SER A 46 33.89 -20.72 27.32
CA SER A 46 32.92 -20.05 28.19
C SER A 46 32.95 -20.58 29.63
N GLN A 47 33.39 -21.83 29.82
CA GLN A 47 33.59 -22.42 31.16
C GLN A 47 34.80 -21.83 31.87
N TYR A 48 35.82 -21.41 31.13
CA TYR A 48 37.08 -20.87 31.66
C TYR A 48 37.21 -19.36 31.49
N ASP A 49 36.12 -18.70 31.07
CA ASP A 49 36.03 -17.26 30.82
C ASP A 49 37.18 -16.69 29.98
N ASN A 50 37.54 -17.44 28.93
CA ASN A 50 38.69 -17.13 28.07
C ASN A 50 38.34 -17.13 26.58
N CYS A 51 37.06 -16.97 26.23
CA CYS A 51 36.63 -16.85 24.84
C CYS A 51 37.13 -15.57 24.17
N CYS A 52 37.35 -15.60 22.85
CA CYS A 52 37.51 -14.34 22.12
C CYS A 52 36.20 -13.56 22.08
N SER A 53 36.28 -12.23 21.96
CA SER A 53 35.10 -11.36 22.01
C SER A 53 34.08 -11.62 20.90
N ASP A 54 34.49 -12.27 19.82
CA ASP A 54 33.68 -12.64 18.66
C ASP A 54 33.27 -14.13 18.65
N TYR A 55 33.54 -14.88 19.73
CA TYR A 55 33.19 -16.30 19.82
C TYR A 55 31.69 -16.57 19.65
N GLU A 56 30.83 -15.80 20.32
CA GLU A 56 29.37 -15.93 20.21
C GLU A 56 28.88 -15.65 18.78
N ALA A 57 29.45 -14.65 18.12
CA ALA A 57 29.02 -14.25 16.79
C ALA A 57 29.55 -15.17 15.67
N LEU A 58 30.69 -15.84 15.86
CA LEU A 58 31.36 -16.61 14.81
C LEU A 58 31.27 -18.12 15.00
N CYS A 59 31.32 -18.61 16.25
CA CYS A 59 31.39 -20.03 16.55
C CYS A 59 30.14 -20.57 17.26
N ASN A 60 29.40 -19.70 17.93
CA ASN A 60 28.15 -20.02 18.61
C ASN A 60 26.91 -19.42 17.90
N ALA A 61 27.10 -18.78 16.75
CA ALA A 61 26.00 -18.39 15.88
C ALA A 61 25.21 -19.64 15.48
N PRO A 62 23.87 -19.59 15.42
CA PRO A 62 23.05 -20.71 14.98
C PRO A 62 23.59 -21.22 13.64
N ALA A 63 23.93 -22.51 13.59
CA ALA A 63 24.50 -23.12 12.41
C ALA A 63 23.68 -22.75 11.15
N PRO A 64 24.33 -22.42 10.02
CA PRO A 64 23.61 -22.10 8.79
C PRO A 64 22.64 -23.24 8.45
N GLY A 65 21.36 -22.91 8.34
CA GLY A 65 20.32 -23.89 8.03
C GLY A 65 19.39 -24.30 9.19
N LEU A 66 19.49 -23.70 10.38
CA LEU A 66 18.58 -23.97 11.53
C LEU A 66 17.67 -22.80 11.95
N SER A 67 17.95 -21.59 11.47
CA SER A 67 17.21 -20.37 11.81
C SER A 67 16.82 -19.58 10.55
N CYS A 68 15.73 -18.82 10.63
CA CYS A 68 15.29 -17.92 9.58
C CYS A 68 15.85 -16.50 9.61
N GLN A 69 16.71 -16.17 10.57
CA GLN A 69 17.35 -14.87 10.64
C GLN A 69 18.16 -14.57 9.36
N GLY A 70 17.74 -13.56 8.60
CA GLY A 70 18.36 -13.20 7.32
C GLY A 70 18.08 -14.16 6.15
N ARG A 71 17.14 -15.11 6.29
CA ARG A 71 16.84 -16.15 5.30
C ARG A 71 15.39 -16.15 4.79
N CYS A 72 14.56 -15.20 5.20
CA CYS A 72 13.17 -15.09 4.75
C CYS A 72 13.08 -14.96 3.22
N GLY A 73 12.30 -15.82 2.58
CA GLY A 73 12.16 -15.85 1.12
C GLY A 73 13.31 -16.53 0.37
N GLU A 74 14.16 -17.32 1.05
CA GLU A 74 15.26 -18.04 0.41
C GLU A 74 14.80 -18.99 -0.72
N LYS A 75 15.71 -19.34 -1.64
CA LYS A 75 15.48 -20.44 -2.59
C LYS A 75 15.69 -21.78 -1.88
N TYR A 76 15.01 -22.81 -2.36
CA TYR A 76 15.21 -24.17 -1.84
C TYR A 76 16.66 -24.63 -2.01
N ASN A 77 17.26 -25.11 -0.92
CA ASN A 77 18.59 -25.73 -0.88
C ASN A 77 18.54 -27.01 -0.05
N SER A 78 18.73 -28.17 -0.69
CA SER A 78 18.66 -29.48 -0.04
C SER A 78 19.71 -29.75 1.04
N GLN A 79 20.70 -28.86 1.20
CA GLN A 79 21.69 -28.93 2.28
C GLN A 79 21.20 -28.29 3.58
N ASN A 80 20.13 -27.47 3.54
CA ASN A 80 19.57 -26.85 4.72
C ASN A 80 18.76 -27.88 5.52
N LYS A 81 18.89 -27.85 6.85
CA LYS A 81 18.09 -28.72 7.75
C LYS A 81 16.65 -28.24 7.88
N CYS A 82 16.41 -26.94 7.67
CA CYS A 82 15.10 -26.32 7.60
C CYS A 82 15.11 -25.12 6.65
N HIS A 83 13.93 -24.71 6.21
CA HIS A 83 13.74 -23.71 5.18
C HIS A 83 12.94 -22.51 5.66
N CYS A 84 13.17 -21.37 4.99
CA CYS A 84 12.54 -20.09 5.31
C CYS A 84 11.86 -19.47 4.08
N ASN A 85 11.48 -20.33 3.14
CA ASN A 85 10.75 -19.96 1.94
C ASN A 85 9.25 -20.14 2.15
N THR A 86 8.44 -19.53 1.28
CA THR A 86 6.97 -19.51 1.42
C THR A 86 6.30 -20.88 1.29
N LYS A 87 7.01 -21.90 0.79
CA LYS A 87 6.50 -23.28 0.63
C LYS A 87 6.97 -24.23 1.73
N CYS A 88 7.71 -23.75 2.73
CA CYS A 88 8.26 -24.64 3.74
C CYS A 88 7.16 -25.30 4.60
N GLY A 89 5.99 -24.63 4.73
CA GLY A 89 4.82 -25.14 5.43
C GLY A 89 4.23 -26.36 4.71
N ASP A 90 4.05 -26.26 3.39
CA ASP A 90 3.55 -27.35 2.53
C ASP A 90 4.40 -28.62 2.63
N HIS A 91 5.70 -28.45 2.89
CA HIS A 91 6.69 -29.52 2.95
C HIS A 91 7.07 -29.91 4.39
N ASN A 92 6.44 -29.32 5.41
CA ASN A 92 6.75 -29.52 6.83
C ASN A 92 8.25 -29.44 7.15
N ASN A 93 8.95 -28.48 6.52
CA ASN A 93 10.40 -28.31 6.68
C ASN A 93 10.79 -26.87 7.05
N CYS A 94 9.85 -26.06 7.56
CA CYS A 94 10.15 -24.72 8.07
C CYS A 94 11.11 -24.76 9.27
N CYS A 95 11.93 -23.73 9.42
CA CYS A 95 12.67 -23.54 10.68
C CYS A 95 11.71 -23.19 11.82
N SER A 96 12.08 -23.54 13.06
CA SER A 96 11.21 -23.34 14.23
C SER A 96 10.89 -21.87 14.51
N ASP A 97 11.70 -20.96 14.01
CA ASP A 97 11.57 -19.50 14.11
C ASP A 97 11.01 -18.87 12.82
N TYR A 98 10.52 -19.67 11.86
CA TYR A 98 9.96 -19.15 10.61
C TYR A 98 8.78 -18.22 10.86
N THR A 99 7.81 -18.64 11.68
CA THR A 99 6.63 -17.82 11.97
C THR A 99 6.97 -16.53 12.72
N SER A 100 7.95 -16.57 13.63
CA SER A 100 8.34 -15.38 14.42
C SER A 100 9.22 -14.39 13.66
N LEU A 101 10.08 -14.87 12.75
CA LEU A 101 11.02 -14.02 12.01
C LEU A 101 10.57 -13.67 10.59
N CYS A 102 9.84 -14.56 9.93
CA CYS A 102 9.37 -14.38 8.55
C CYS A 102 7.85 -14.23 8.46
N GLY A 103 7.08 -14.57 9.50
CA GLY A 103 5.63 -14.44 9.51
C GLY A 103 5.11 -13.00 9.41
N SER A 104 5.96 -12.00 9.59
CA SER A 104 5.62 -10.58 9.41
C SER A 104 6.41 -9.92 8.27
N SER A 105 7.18 -10.66 7.49
CA SER A 105 8.05 -10.10 6.45
C SER A 105 8.23 -11.08 5.29
N GLY A 106 7.30 -11.02 4.35
CA GLY A 106 7.33 -11.76 3.09
C GLY A 106 6.06 -12.58 2.88
N GLY A 107 5.24 -12.19 1.89
CA GLY A 107 3.90 -12.74 1.67
C GLY A 107 3.83 -14.27 1.62
N GLY A 108 2.92 -14.82 2.42
CA GLY A 108 2.64 -16.25 2.52
C GLY A 108 1.70 -16.55 3.66
N ASP A 109 0.40 -16.30 3.43
CA ASP A 109 -0.74 -17.10 3.92
C ASP A 109 -0.68 -17.64 5.37
N GLY A 110 -0.77 -16.74 6.36
CA GLY A 110 -0.89 -17.09 7.78
C GLY A 110 -1.80 -16.18 8.61
N GLY A 111 -2.36 -15.12 8.02
CA GLY A 111 -3.53 -14.42 8.55
C GLY A 111 -4.72 -14.91 7.75
N SER A 112 -5.66 -15.63 8.40
CA SER A 112 -6.81 -16.30 7.76
C SER A 112 -7.24 -15.56 6.50
N ASP A 113 -7.02 -16.18 5.34
CA ASP A 113 -7.23 -15.52 4.05
C ASP A 113 -8.64 -14.91 4.04
N ILE A 114 -8.72 -13.58 3.84
CA ILE A 114 -10.00 -12.88 3.88
C ILE A 114 -10.82 -13.38 2.69
N THR A 115 -11.89 -14.13 2.97
CA THR A 115 -12.70 -14.81 1.95
C THR A 115 -13.58 -13.82 1.18
N ASP A 116 -14.01 -14.21 -0.03
CA ASP A 116 -14.97 -13.39 -0.81
C ASP A 116 -16.30 -13.19 -0.06
N ALA A 117 -16.71 -14.15 0.78
CA ALA A 117 -17.90 -14.03 1.62
C ALA A 117 -17.72 -12.97 2.71
N GLU A 118 -16.56 -12.93 3.37
CA GLU A 118 -16.23 -11.90 4.35
C GLU A 118 -16.14 -10.51 3.70
N ILE A 119 -15.54 -10.40 2.51
CA ILE A 119 -15.48 -9.12 1.77
C ILE A 119 -16.88 -8.61 1.44
N LYS A 120 -17.77 -9.49 0.95
CA LYS A 120 -19.17 -9.12 0.68
C LYS A 120 -19.92 -8.73 1.94
N SER A 121 -19.72 -9.46 3.03
CA SER A 121 -20.33 -9.12 4.31
C SER A 121 -19.83 -7.75 4.80
N MET A 122 -18.53 -7.50 4.69
CA MET A 122 -17.94 -6.23 5.09
C MET A 122 -18.45 -5.08 4.23
N SER A 123 -18.58 -5.25 2.91
CA SER A 123 -19.12 -4.17 2.06
C SER A 123 -20.57 -3.83 2.37
N GLU A 124 -21.40 -4.81 2.77
CA GLU A 124 -22.76 -4.53 3.25
C GLU A 124 -22.76 -3.77 4.58
N THR A 125 -21.85 -4.11 5.49
CA THR A 125 -21.68 -3.37 6.74
C THR A 125 -21.25 -1.92 6.46
N LEU A 126 -20.27 -1.70 5.57
CA LEU A 126 -19.85 -0.35 5.17
C LEU A 126 -21.01 0.43 4.53
N TYR A 127 -21.81 -0.23 3.69
CA TYR A 127 -22.98 0.37 3.04
C TYR A 127 -24.04 0.81 4.07
N ALA A 128 -24.29 -0.01 5.08
CA ALA A 128 -25.22 0.33 6.15
C ALA A 128 -24.71 1.44 7.07
N LEU A 129 -23.39 1.52 7.27
CA LEU A 129 -22.72 2.51 8.13
C LEU A 129 -22.40 3.83 7.44
N ASP A 130 -22.64 3.96 6.13
CA ASP A 130 -22.45 5.20 5.37
C ASP A 130 -23.53 6.23 5.73
N SER A 131 -23.45 6.76 6.94
CA SER A 131 -24.38 7.74 7.52
C SER A 131 -24.20 9.15 6.96
N ASN A 132 -23.05 9.44 6.37
CA ASN A 132 -22.73 10.76 5.83
C ASN A 132 -23.16 10.94 4.37
N LYS A 133 -23.56 9.87 3.67
CA LYS A 133 -24.11 9.97 2.31
C LYS A 133 -25.31 10.92 2.21
N PRO A 134 -25.53 11.57 1.05
CA PRO A 134 -26.74 12.35 0.82
C PRO A 134 -27.99 11.48 0.80
N SER A 135 -29.07 12.00 1.38
CA SER A 135 -30.43 11.53 1.12
C SER A 135 -30.88 11.87 -0.31
N ALA A 136 -31.98 11.28 -0.76
CA ALA A 136 -32.56 11.55 -2.09
C ALA A 136 -33.03 13.01 -2.27
N SER A 137 -33.23 13.76 -1.18
CA SER A 137 -33.51 15.20 -1.24
C SER A 137 -32.26 16.06 -1.24
N GLU A 138 -31.14 15.56 -0.73
CA GLU A 138 -29.86 16.28 -0.67
C GLU A 138 -29.02 16.12 -1.94
N LEU A 139 -29.29 15.09 -2.76
CA LEU A 139 -28.66 14.88 -4.06
C LEU A 139 -29.73 14.52 -5.10
N ILE A 140 -29.81 15.32 -6.17
CA ILE A 140 -30.70 15.07 -7.31
C ILE A 140 -29.85 15.09 -8.57
N ILE A 141 -29.87 13.98 -9.31
CA ILE A 141 -29.21 13.85 -10.60
C ILE A 141 -30.23 13.81 -11.75
N ASP A 142 -29.80 14.24 -12.94
CA ASP A 142 -30.49 14.10 -14.22
C ASP A 142 -29.61 13.25 -15.15
N SER A 143 -29.81 11.93 -15.14
CA SER A 143 -28.96 10.97 -15.86
C SER A 143 -29.08 11.06 -17.39
N GLN A 144 -30.16 11.66 -17.89
CA GLN A 144 -30.38 11.95 -19.31
C GLN A 144 -30.23 10.72 -20.22
N ALA A 145 -29.36 10.77 -21.23
CA ALA A 145 -29.30 9.76 -22.28
C ALA A 145 -28.45 8.55 -21.86
N ARG A 146 -29.03 7.36 -22.03
CA ARG A 146 -28.31 6.08 -21.94
C ARG A 146 -27.90 5.61 -23.33
N VAL A 147 -26.63 5.23 -23.49
CA VAL A 147 -26.09 4.67 -24.74
C VAL A 147 -25.69 3.20 -24.57
N PRO A 148 -25.75 2.37 -25.63
CA PRO A 148 -25.18 1.03 -25.59
C PRO A 148 -23.65 1.09 -25.57
N ASN A 149 -22.99 0.02 -25.08
CA ASN A 149 -21.53 -0.05 -24.99
C ASN A 149 -20.82 0.19 -26.34
N SER A 150 -21.46 -0.16 -27.45
CA SER A 150 -20.99 0.07 -28.82
C SER A 150 -20.86 1.54 -29.20
N GLU A 151 -21.49 2.46 -28.47
CA GLU A 151 -21.55 3.89 -28.78
C GLU A 151 -20.78 4.77 -27.78
N THR A 152 -20.12 4.16 -26.79
CA THR A 152 -19.34 4.87 -25.75
C THR A 152 -18.21 5.74 -26.32
N SER A 153 -17.71 5.42 -27.51
CA SER A 153 -16.65 6.18 -28.19
C SER A 153 -17.16 7.20 -29.21
N SER A 154 -18.48 7.36 -29.36
CA SER A 154 -19.09 8.20 -30.40
C SER A 154 -18.81 9.69 -30.23
N GLN A 155 -18.54 10.15 -29.01
CA GLN A 155 -18.35 11.57 -28.67
C GLN A 155 -19.53 12.47 -29.07
N ASN A 156 -20.73 11.87 -29.18
CA ASN A 156 -21.95 12.64 -29.35
C ASN A 156 -22.43 13.08 -27.97
N ASP A 157 -22.53 14.39 -27.77
CA ASP A 157 -23.24 14.91 -26.61
C ASP A 157 -24.75 14.67 -26.81
N LEU A 158 -25.31 13.82 -25.96
CA LEU A 158 -26.72 13.46 -25.92
C LEU A 158 -27.40 13.95 -24.64
N SER A 159 -26.68 14.69 -23.80
CA SER A 159 -27.08 15.10 -22.46
C SER A 159 -26.78 16.60 -22.26
N PRO A 160 -27.51 17.49 -22.93
CA PRO A 160 -27.21 18.93 -22.97
C PRO A 160 -27.41 19.66 -21.63
N ARG A 161 -27.78 18.96 -20.56
CA ARG A 161 -27.96 19.51 -19.20
C ARG A 161 -26.90 18.93 -18.26
N PRO A 162 -26.57 19.60 -17.16
CA PRO A 162 -25.72 19.02 -16.13
C PRO A 162 -26.29 17.72 -15.56
N LEU A 163 -25.43 16.74 -15.27
CA LEU A 163 -25.78 15.53 -14.55
C LEU A 163 -26.27 15.84 -13.14
N PHE A 164 -25.61 16.76 -12.43
CA PHE A 164 -25.98 17.13 -11.08
C PHE A 164 -26.93 18.33 -11.06
N LYS A 165 -28.22 18.03 -10.89
CA LYS A 165 -29.27 19.07 -10.85
C LYS A 165 -29.28 19.83 -9.53
N TYR A 166 -29.02 19.14 -8.42
CA TYR A 166 -28.99 19.75 -7.09
C TYR A 166 -28.12 18.94 -6.13
N LEU A 167 -27.39 19.67 -5.28
CA LEU A 167 -26.69 19.15 -4.12
C LEU A 167 -26.90 20.12 -2.96
N ASP A 168 -27.30 19.61 -1.79
CA ASP A 168 -27.30 20.40 -0.56
C ASP A 168 -25.87 20.57 -0.02
N GLU A 169 -25.13 21.49 -0.64
CA GLU A 169 -23.75 21.78 -0.28
C GLU A 169 -23.61 22.24 1.18
N ALA A 170 -24.58 23.00 1.69
CA ALA A 170 -24.51 23.53 3.04
C ALA A 170 -24.59 22.41 4.08
N SER A 171 -25.50 21.46 3.91
CA SER A 171 -25.58 20.26 4.75
C SER A 171 -24.33 19.41 4.59
N LEU A 172 -23.99 19.02 3.36
CA LEU A 172 -22.96 18.00 3.12
C LEU A 172 -21.55 18.52 3.39
N PHE A 173 -21.18 19.71 2.89
CA PHE A 173 -19.81 20.21 3.02
C PHE A 173 -19.50 20.77 4.41
N SER A 174 -20.51 20.87 5.30
CA SER A 174 -20.28 21.10 6.72
C SER A 174 -19.85 19.83 7.49
N LYS A 175 -20.05 18.64 6.91
CA LYS A 175 -19.63 17.37 7.51
C LYS A 175 -18.10 17.27 7.47
N PRO A 176 -17.42 16.86 8.56
CA PRO A 176 -15.96 16.88 8.64
C PRO A 176 -15.25 16.11 7.51
N SER A 177 -15.72 14.92 7.14
CA SER A 177 -15.10 14.12 6.09
C SER A 177 -15.24 14.74 4.69
N TYR A 178 -16.38 15.38 4.39
CA TYR A 178 -16.60 16.13 3.16
C TYR A 178 -15.73 17.39 3.10
N ALA A 179 -15.69 18.17 4.19
CA ALA A 179 -14.86 19.37 4.26
C ALA A 179 -13.37 19.04 4.05
N ALA A 180 -12.88 18.00 4.75
CA ALA A 180 -11.51 17.55 4.62
C ALA A 180 -11.19 17.00 3.22
N PHE A 181 -12.13 16.27 2.60
CA PHE A 181 -11.97 15.80 1.22
C PHE A 181 -11.91 16.96 0.22
N MET A 182 -12.77 17.97 0.37
CA MET A 182 -12.78 19.14 -0.52
C MET A 182 -11.47 19.94 -0.45
N ALA A 183 -10.91 20.06 0.76
CA ALA A 183 -9.60 20.69 1.00
C ALA A 183 -8.41 19.87 0.46
N LEU A 184 -8.62 18.64 0.00
CA LEU A 184 -7.59 17.91 -0.74
C LEU A 184 -7.66 18.23 -2.23
N LEU A 185 -8.86 18.39 -2.78
CA LEU A 185 -9.06 18.46 -4.22
C LEU A 185 -8.54 19.75 -4.88
N ASP A 186 -8.20 20.79 -4.12
CA ASP A 186 -7.56 22.02 -4.59
C ASP A 186 -6.02 21.97 -4.56
N ASN A 187 -5.44 20.90 -4.02
CA ASN A 187 -3.98 20.76 -3.86
C ASN A 187 -3.26 20.14 -5.06
N TYR A 188 -3.97 19.47 -5.96
CA TYR A 188 -3.39 18.62 -6.99
C TYR A 188 -3.39 19.29 -8.37
N GLU A 189 -2.31 19.09 -9.11
CA GLU A 189 -2.17 19.55 -10.49
C GLU A 189 -2.62 18.47 -11.47
N ARG A 190 -3.64 18.74 -12.28
CA ARG A 190 -4.27 17.72 -13.16
C ARG A 190 -3.36 17.11 -14.24
N ASN A 191 -2.26 17.79 -14.59
CA ASN A 191 -1.37 17.37 -15.68
C ASN A 191 -0.13 16.67 -15.12
N THR A 192 0.04 15.39 -15.49
CA THR A 192 1.27 14.65 -15.17
C THR A 192 2.53 15.30 -15.77
N GLY A 193 3.69 15.05 -15.16
CA GLY A 193 4.99 15.51 -15.64
C GLY A 193 5.54 16.76 -14.94
N THR A 194 4.88 17.25 -13.90
CA THR A 194 5.41 18.27 -12.96
C THR A 194 5.61 17.61 -11.62
N THR A 195 6.77 17.82 -10.98
CA THR A 195 7.00 17.25 -9.64
C THR A 195 6.04 17.89 -8.66
N GLU A 196 5.28 17.08 -7.93
CA GLU A 196 4.44 17.56 -6.84
C GLU A 196 5.33 17.83 -5.60
N ASP A 197 5.23 19.03 -5.04
CA ASP A 197 5.87 19.39 -3.77
C ASP A 197 4.78 19.91 -2.83
N PHE A 198 4.39 19.08 -1.87
CA PHE A 198 3.32 19.41 -0.93
C PHE A 198 3.85 20.29 0.19
N THR A 199 3.14 21.39 0.42
CA THR A 199 3.40 22.23 1.60
C THR A 199 3.06 21.48 2.89
N PRO A 200 3.59 21.89 4.05
CA PRO A 200 3.22 21.30 5.34
C PRO A 200 1.71 21.34 5.62
N GLN A 201 1.01 22.36 5.12
CA GLN A 201 -0.45 22.45 5.21
C GLN A 201 -1.12 21.33 4.41
N GLN A 202 -0.69 21.11 3.17
CA GLN A 202 -1.25 20.08 2.30
C GLN A 202 -1.02 18.66 2.85
N LEU A 203 0.15 18.42 3.46
CA LEU A 203 0.42 17.17 4.17
C LEU A 203 -0.49 17.00 5.39
N ALA A 204 -0.80 18.08 6.12
CA ALA A 204 -1.71 18.05 7.25
C ALA A 204 -3.19 17.86 6.82
N GLU A 205 -3.57 18.32 5.63
CA GLU A 205 -4.88 18.08 5.05
C GLU A 205 -5.08 16.59 4.72
N GLN A 206 -4.03 15.90 4.23
CA GLN A 206 -4.06 14.44 4.03
C GLN A 206 -4.30 13.69 5.35
N ASP A 207 -3.56 14.05 6.40
CA ASP A 207 -3.73 13.46 7.73
C ASP A 207 -5.12 13.75 8.31
N THR A 208 -5.61 14.97 8.11
CA THR A 208 -6.94 15.38 8.57
C THR A 208 -8.01 14.56 7.87
N PHE A 209 -7.96 14.42 6.54
CA PHE A 209 -8.93 13.62 5.81
C PHE A 209 -8.94 12.15 6.25
N LEU A 210 -7.78 11.52 6.40
CA LEU A 210 -7.73 10.13 6.87
C LEU A 210 -8.32 9.97 8.26
N ARG A 211 -8.04 10.89 9.20
CA ARG A 211 -8.65 10.86 10.53
C ARG A 211 -10.17 11.08 10.49
N GLU A 212 -10.63 12.10 9.77
CA GLU A 212 -12.05 12.39 9.67
C GLU A 212 -12.82 11.25 8.98
N ALA A 213 -12.23 10.63 7.96
CA ALA A 213 -12.84 9.54 7.21
C ALA A 213 -12.78 8.20 7.96
N MET A 214 -11.64 7.84 8.56
CA MET A 214 -11.40 6.48 9.08
C MET A 214 -11.52 6.35 10.60
N SER A 215 -11.12 7.36 11.37
CA SER A 215 -11.19 7.29 12.84
C SER A 215 -12.48 7.87 13.40
N ASN A 216 -12.96 8.95 12.81
CA ASN A 216 -14.10 9.69 13.35
C ASN A 216 -15.47 9.15 12.88
N THR A 217 -15.50 8.33 11.81
CA THR A 217 -16.74 7.68 11.35
C THR A 217 -16.87 6.26 11.90
N GLU A 218 -18.11 5.79 12.09
CA GLU A 218 -18.36 4.39 12.46
C GLU A 218 -17.94 3.43 11.35
N LEU A 219 -18.19 3.80 10.10
CA LEU A 219 -17.78 3.07 8.90
C LEU A 219 -16.27 2.80 8.87
N GLY A 220 -15.47 3.83 9.09
CA GLY A 220 -14.02 3.75 9.08
C GLY A 220 -13.47 2.87 10.21
N ARG A 221 -14.00 3.05 11.42
CA ARG A 221 -13.63 2.24 12.59
C ARG A 221 -13.98 0.77 12.39
N GLU A 222 -15.10 0.46 11.75
CA GLU A 222 -15.51 -0.91 11.47
C GLU A 222 -14.61 -1.57 10.42
N LEU A 223 -14.20 -0.84 9.38
CA LEU A 223 -13.21 -1.33 8.42
C LEU A 223 -11.88 -1.66 9.12
N TYR A 224 -11.39 -0.75 9.97
CA TYR A 224 -10.18 -0.97 10.74
C TYR A 224 -10.32 -2.19 11.66
N ALA A 225 -11.42 -2.28 12.42
CA ALA A 225 -11.68 -3.40 13.32
C ALA A 225 -11.68 -4.74 12.56
N PHE A 226 -12.36 -4.82 11.42
CA PHE A 226 -12.33 -6.00 10.56
C PHE A 226 -10.90 -6.36 10.15
N LEU A 227 -10.13 -5.42 9.60
CA LEU A 227 -8.76 -5.69 9.14
C LEU A 227 -7.81 -6.04 10.30
N PHE A 228 -7.99 -5.43 11.48
CA PHE A 228 -7.28 -5.75 12.70
C PHE A 228 -7.58 -7.19 13.16
N THR A 229 -8.85 -7.59 13.24
CA THR A 229 -9.22 -8.98 13.63
C THR A 229 -8.71 -10.02 12.63
N LYS A 230 -8.56 -9.66 11.36
CA LYS A 230 -7.97 -10.51 10.31
C LYS A 230 -6.44 -10.48 10.30
N GLY A 231 -5.81 -9.80 11.27
CA GLY A 231 -4.36 -9.72 11.43
C GLY A 231 -3.66 -8.94 10.32
N ARG A 232 -4.36 -8.02 9.64
CA ARG A 232 -3.77 -7.18 8.58
C ARG A 232 -3.03 -5.95 9.13
N TYR A 233 -3.44 -5.48 10.31
CA TYR A 233 -2.83 -4.36 11.02
C TYR A 233 -2.75 -4.69 12.50
N SER A 234 -1.71 -4.19 13.16
CA SER A 234 -1.47 -4.36 14.59
C SER A 234 -1.94 -3.16 15.44
N SER A 235 -2.18 -2.01 14.81
CA SER A 235 -2.74 -0.83 15.46
C SER A 235 -3.44 0.10 14.45
N GLU A 236 -4.23 1.06 14.96
CA GLU A 236 -4.93 2.02 14.11
C GLU A 236 -3.93 2.98 13.47
N GLU A 237 -2.86 3.33 14.18
CA GLU A 237 -1.78 4.16 13.67
C GLU A 237 -1.08 3.47 12.48
N GLU A 238 -0.86 2.15 12.55
CA GLU A 238 -0.31 1.39 11.42
C GLU A 238 -1.27 1.43 10.22
N PHE A 239 -2.58 1.23 10.46
CA PHE A 239 -3.60 1.28 9.42
C PHE A 239 -3.66 2.65 8.74
N LEU A 240 -3.75 3.73 9.51
CA LEU A 240 -3.80 5.09 8.96
C LEU A 240 -2.50 5.46 8.23
N HIS A 241 -1.34 5.07 8.77
CA HIS A 241 -0.06 5.28 8.10
C HIS A 241 0.00 4.53 6.77
N ASP A 242 -0.48 3.29 6.73
CA ASP A 242 -0.52 2.49 5.51
C ASP A 242 -1.46 3.10 4.47
N LEU A 243 -2.65 3.56 4.89
CA LEU A 243 -3.56 4.30 4.01
C LEU A 243 -2.91 5.58 3.48
N LYS A 244 -2.19 6.33 4.33
CA LYS A 244 -1.48 7.54 3.90
C LYS A 244 -0.49 7.23 2.79
N MET A 245 0.35 6.22 2.99
CA MET A 245 1.34 5.84 1.99
C MET A 245 0.69 5.22 0.75
N MET A 246 -0.36 4.42 0.91
CA MET A 246 -1.09 3.77 -0.18
C MET A 246 -1.73 4.79 -1.12
N TRP A 247 -2.41 5.80 -0.56
CA TRP A 247 -3.22 6.76 -1.31
C TRP A 247 -2.46 8.02 -1.68
N PHE A 248 -1.66 8.58 -0.78
CA PHE A 248 -0.98 9.87 -0.97
C PHE A 248 0.51 9.75 -1.24
N GLY A 249 1.08 8.55 -1.06
CA GLY A 249 2.47 8.30 -1.38
C GLY A 249 2.73 8.54 -2.87
N LEU A 250 3.64 9.46 -3.16
CA LEU A 250 3.99 9.82 -4.53
C LEU A 250 4.72 8.67 -5.23
N TYR A 251 4.49 8.51 -6.53
CA TYR A 251 5.25 7.64 -7.41
C TYR A 251 5.32 8.19 -8.83
N SER A 252 6.35 7.80 -9.58
CA SER A 252 6.61 8.37 -10.90
C SER A 252 5.88 7.67 -12.03
N ARG A 253 4.88 8.31 -12.64
CA ARG A 253 4.19 7.75 -13.82
C ARG A 253 4.85 8.07 -15.15
N TYR A 254 5.67 9.11 -15.20
CA TYR A 254 6.40 9.53 -16.40
C TYR A 254 7.77 10.13 -16.05
N ALA A 255 8.80 9.78 -16.83
CA ALA A 255 10.13 10.40 -16.80
C ALA A 255 10.85 10.48 -15.42
N GLY A 256 10.50 9.65 -14.44
CA GLY A 256 11.16 9.63 -13.13
C GLY A 256 10.72 10.74 -12.17
N LYS A 257 9.71 11.54 -12.52
CA LYS A 257 9.20 12.62 -11.65
C LYS A 257 8.17 12.05 -10.68
N MET A 258 8.28 12.38 -9.40
CA MET A 258 7.30 11.99 -8.37
C MET A 258 6.07 12.90 -8.52
N ASP A 259 5.18 12.52 -9.43
CA ASP A 259 4.16 13.39 -10.02
C ASP A 259 2.76 12.78 -9.98
N SER A 260 2.59 11.69 -9.22
CA SER A 260 1.31 10.98 -9.17
C SER A 260 1.11 10.29 -7.83
N SER A 261 -0.12 10.30 -7.35
CA SER A 261 -0.57 9.49 -6.21
C SER A 261 -1.82 8.67 -6.56
N GLY A 262 -2.16 7.69 -5.72
CA GLY A 262 -3.42 6.97 -5.85
C GLY A 262 -4.62 7.90 -5.70
N PHE A 263 -4.53 8.84 -4.76
CA PHE A 263 -5.57 9.82 -4.50
C PHE A 263 -5.80 10.71 -5.73
N GLU A 264 -4.73 11.30 -6.26
CA GLU A 264 -4.81 12.16 -7.44
C GLU A 264 -5.43 11.41 -8.62
N HIS A 265 -4.91 10.23 -8.95
CA HIS A 265 -5.39 9.47 -10.10
C HIS A 265 -6.86 9.07 -10.00
N ILE A 266 -7.34 8.71 -8.81
CA ILE A 266 -8.70 8.15 -8.62
C ILE A 266 -9.70 9.25 -8.30
N PHE A 267 -9.36 10.14 -7.36
CA PHE A 267 -10.26 11.14 -6.79
C PHE A 267 -10.14 12.53 -7.45
N ALA A 268 -8.93 13.07 -7.62
CA ALA A 268 -8.75 14.40 -8.22
C ALA A 268 -8.91 14.38 -9.74
N GLY A 269 -8.52 13.27 -10.36
CA GLY A 269 -8.46 13.09 -11.80
C GLY A 269 -7.08 13.46 -12.36
N GLU A 270 -6.63 12.71 -13.37
CA GLU A 270 -5.31 12.83 -13.97
C GLU A 270 -5.41 12.78 -15.50
N ILE A 271 -4.69 13.68 -16.17
CA ILE A 271 -4.49 13.67 -17.63
C ILE A 271 -3.08 13.19 -17.94
N LYS A 272 -2.99 12.16 -18.79
CA LYS A 272 -1.75 11.57 -19.26
C LYS A 272 -1.76 11.37 -20.77
N GLY A 273 -0.80 12.00 -21.45
CA GLY A 273 -0.64 11.87 -22.90
C GLY A 273 -1.86 12.33 -23.69
N GLY A 274 -2.53 13.39 -23.23
CA GLY A 274 -3.74 13.93 -23.85
C GLY A 274 -4.97 13.02 -23.72
N LYS A 275 -5.04 12.24 -22.64
CA LYS A 275 -6.19 11.41 -22.29
C LYS A 275 -6.41 11.46 -20.80
N ILE A 276 -7.68 11.39 -20.38
CA ILE A 276 -8.05 11.30 -18.97
C ILE A 276 -7.72 9.88 -18.48
N SER A 277 -6.58 9.72 -17.81
CA SER A 277 -6.08 8.43 -17.35
C SER A 277 -6.85 7.93 -16.15
N GLY A 278 -7.24 8.82 -15.24
CA GLY A 278 -8.02 8.50 -14.04
C GLY A 278 -8.98 9.65 -13.74
N PHE A 279 -10.21 9.31 -13.34
CA PHE A 279 -11.25 10.23 -12.89
C PHE A 279 -12.46 9.38 -12.49
N HIS A 280 -12.65 9.11 -11.20
CA HIS A 280 -13.64 8.14 -10.72
C HIS A 280 -14.46 8.58 -9.51
N ASN A 281 -14.35 9.84 -9.08
CA ASN A 281 -15.07 10.36 -7.94
C ASN A 281 -16.19 11.35 -8.31
N TRP A 282 -17.38 11.13 -7.75
CA TRP A 282 -18.57 11.90 -8.07
C TRP A 282 -18.56 13.32 -7.51
N LEU A 283 -17.90 13.54 -6.37
CA LEU A 283 -17.78 14.88 -5.76
C LEU A 283 -16.88 15.79 -6.60
N GLN A 284 -15.77 15.24 -7.10
CA GLN A 284 -14.91 15.96 -8.05
C GLN A 284 -15.62 16.20 -9.38
N PHE A 285 -16.40 15.23 -9.88
CA PHE A 285 -17.24 15.43 -11.06
C PHE A 285 -18.21 16.60 -10.84
N TYR A 286 -18.99 16.56 -9.76
CA TYR A 286 -19.94 17.61 -9.38
C TYR A 286 -19.28 18.99 -9.34
N ARG A 287 -18.14 19.09 -8.65
CA ARG A 287 -17.41 20.36 -8.48
C ARG A 287 -16.99 20.94 -9.84
N LEU A 288 -16.44 20.12 -10.71
CA LEU A 288 -15.93 20.55 -12.01
C LEU A 288 -17.07 20.82 -13.02
N GLU A 289 -18.15 20.04 -12.99
CA GLU A 289 -19.35 20.31 -13.79
C GLU A 289 -19.99 21.64 -13.39
N LYS A 290 -20.13 21.89 -12.08
CA LYS A 290 -20.62 23.18 -11.56
C LYS A 290 -19.75 24.37 -11.97
N GLN A 291 -18.44 24.16 -12.14
CA GLN A 291 -17.50 25.17 -12.63
C GLN A 291 -17.51 25.32 -14.16
N GLY A 292 -18.27 24.50 -14.89
CA GLY A 292 -18.30 24.48 -16.36
C GLY A 292 -17.03 23.90 -16.99
N LEU A 293 -16.25 23.11 -16.22
CA LEU A 293 -15.00 22.49 -16.67
C LEU A 293 -15.20 21.04 -17.14
N ILE A 294 -16.32 20.43 -16.77
CA ILE A 294 -16.77 19.12 -17.25
C ILE A 294 -18.06 19.28 -18.03
N ASP A 295 -18.16 18.53 -19.12
CA ASP A 295 -19.36 18.40 -19.92
C ASP A 295 -19.79 16.92 -19.98
N TYR A 296 -20.96 16.62 -19.43
CA TYR A 296 -21.51 15.27 -19.34
C TYR A 296 -22.25 14.89 -20.63
N TYR A 297 -21.85 13.81 -21.29
CA TYR A 297 -22.40 13.47 -22.61
C TYR A 297 -23.50 12.42 -22.55
N SER A 298 -23.29 11.37 -21.76
CA SER A 298 -24.20 10.22 -21.61
C SER A 298 -23.68 9.23 -20.57
N HIS A 299 -24.45 8.17 -20.30
CA HIS A 299 -23.98 7.01 -19.56
C HIS A 299 -24.24 5.72 -20.32
N SER A 300 -23.35 4.74 -20.16
CA SER A 300 -23.50 3.38 -20.70
C SER A 300 -23.94 2.37 -19.64
N PHE A 301 -23.72 2.69 -18.38
CA PHE A 301 -24.13 1.88 -17.24
C PHE A 301 -24.87 2.70 -16.20
N ASP A 302 -25.96 2.12 -15.71
CA ASP A 302 -26.80 2.61 -14.63
C ASP A 302 -27.12 1.41 -13.74
N GLY A 303 -26.80 1.52 -12.45
CA GLY A 303 -26.80 0.42 -11.52
C GLY A 303 -28.21 -0.05 -11.17
N PRO A 304 -28.35 -1.22 -10.51
CA PRO A 304 -29.66 -1.72 -10.07
C PRO A 304 -30.19 -1.04 -8.79
N TRP A 305 -29.53 -0.01 -8.26
CA TRP A 305 -29.92 0.65 -7.02
C TRP A 305 -30.94 1.75 -7.30
N THR A 306 -32.00 1.81 -6.50
CA THR A 306 -33.08 2.80 -6.66
C THR A 306 -32.84 4.08 -5.87
N SER A 307 -31.72 4.16 -5.16
CA SER A 307 -31.34 5.27 -4.27
C SER A 307 -29.83 5.27 -4.08
N HIS A 308 -29.28 6.39 -3.60
CA HIS A 308 -27.86 6.50 -3.33
C HIS A 308 -27.35 5.59 -2.20
N PRO A 309 -26.11 5.07 -2.31
CA PRO A 309 -25.24 5.17 -3.49
C PRO A 309 -25.70 4.29 -4.67
N ASP A 310 -25.44 4.76 -5.88
CA ASP A 310 -25.64 4.02 -7.15
C ASP A 310 -24.35 4.05 -7.97
N VAL A 311 -24.25 3.31 -9.07
CA VAL A 311 -23.05 3.27 -9.93
C VAL A 311 -23.39 3.67 -11.35
N LEU A 312 -22.74 4.72 -11.83
CA LEU A 312 -22.82 5.15 -13.23
C LEU A 312 -21.51 4.85 -13.95
N GLY A 313 -21.61 4.44 -15.21
CA GLY A 313 -20.51 4.43 -16.18
C GLY A 313 -20.72 5.53 -17.21
N MET A 314 -19.95 6.61 -17.11
CA MET A 314 -20.24 7.88 -17.76
C MET A 314 -19.27 8.18 -18.92
N GLN A 315 -19.79 8.89 -19.93
CA GLN A 315 -19.04 9.53 -21.01
C GLN A 315 -19.03 11.03 -20.74
N PHE A 316 -17.85 11.66 -20.76
CA PHE A 316 -17.74 13.10 -20.51
C PHE A 316 -16.49 13.70 -21.12
N MET A 317 -16.53 15.01 -21.34
CA MET A 317 -15.39 15.83 -21.72
C MET A 317 -14.85 16.55 -20.48
N TRP A 318 -13.53 16.55 -20.30
CA TRP A 318 -12.85 17.33 -19.27
C TRP A 318 -11.56 17.92 -19.84
N ASP A 319 -11.42 19.25 -19.74
CA ASP A 319 -10.23 19.98 -20.23
C ASP A 319 -9.89 19.69 -21.71
N GLY A 320 -10.92 19.52 -22.55
CA GLY A 320 -10.77 19.20 -23.99
C GLY A 320 -10.42 17.75 -24.30
N TYR A 321 -10.40 16.87 -23.29
CA TYR A 321 -10.17 15.44 -23.46
C TYR A 321 -11.43 14.63 -23.18
N PHE A 322 -11.75 13.71 -24.08
CA PHE A 322 -12.91 12.84 -23.93
C PHE A 322 -12.55 11.59 -23.11
N LYS A 323 -13.37 11.28 -22.09
CA LYS A 323 -13.32 10.00 -21.37
C LYS A 323 -14.42 9.09 -21.90
N GLN A 324 -14.01 8.00 -22.54
CA GLN A 324 -14.94 7.01 -23.11
C GLN A 324 -15.80 6.33 -22.04
N VAL A 325 -15.18 5.90 -20.93
CA VAL A 325 -15.92 5.36 -19.78
C VAL A 325 -15.17 5.76 -18.51
N GLY A 326 -15.82 6.56 -17.67
CA GLY A 326 -15.44 6.79 -16.28
C GLY A 326 -16.56 6.36 -15.36
N SER A 327 -16.29 5.36 -14.52
CA SER A 327 -17.26 4.85 -13.57
C SER A 327 -17.06 5.43 -12.17
N SER A 328 -18.17 5.65 -11.47
CA SER A 328 -18.17 6.27 -10.13
C SER A 328 -19.33 5.73 -9.30
N ILE A 329 -19.13 5.66 -7.98
CA ILE A 329 -20.18 5.40 -7.00
C ILE A 329 -20.86 6.74 -6.67
N ILE A 330 -22.00 7.03 -7.28
CA ILE A 330 -22.72 8.29 -7.16
C ILE A 330 -23.48 8.36 -5.84
N GLY A 331 -23.19 9.39 -5.05
CA GLY A 331 -23.90 9.67 -3.80
C GLY A 331 -23.47 8.80 -2.62
N CYS A 332 -22.24 8.27 -2.63
CA CYS A 332 -21.58 7.79 -1.41
C CYS A 332 -20.86 8.94 -0.68
N SER A 333 -20.51 8.74 0.59
CA SER A 333 -19.59 9.65 1.28
C SER A 333 -18.12 9.44 0.85
N PRO A 334 -17.23 10.44 1.05
CA PRO A 334 -15.80 10.30 0.79
C PRO A 334 -15.17 9.10 1.52
N GLU A 335 -15.58 8.87 2.76
CA GLU A 335 -15.08 7.75 3.58
C GLU A 335 -15.55 6.39 3.06
N PHE A 336 -16.77 6.28 2.51
CA PHE A 336 -17.25 5.04 1.92
C PHE A 336 -16.43 4.66 0.69
N ASP A 337 -16.22 5.61 -0.22
CA ASP A 337 -15.41 5.44 -1.43
C ASP A 337 -13.97 4.99 -1.05
N LEU A 338 -13.34 5.71 -0.11
CA LEU A 338 -12.01 5.40 0.39
C LEU A 338 -11.96 4.00 1.06
N ALA A 339 -12.94 3.68 1.89
CA ALA A 339 -13.02 2.40 2.61
C ALA A 339 -13.17 1.21 1.68
N VAL A 340 -14.10 1.30 0.72
CA VAL A 340 -14.40 0.20 -0.20
C VAL A 340 -13.21 -0.06 -1.13
N TYR A 341 -12.58 0.98 -1.67
CA TYR A 341 -11.38 0.81 -2.49
C TYR A 341 -10.21 0.27 -1.68
N SER A 342 -10.02 0.73 -0.44
CA SER A 342 -8.97 0.23 0.45
C SER A 342 -9.18 -1.23 0.83
N LEU A 343 -10.41 -1.62 1.22
CA LEU A 343 -10.77 -3.02 1.49
C LEU A 343 -10.41 -3.91 0.29
N CYS A 344 -10.80 -3.49 -0.91
CA CYS A 344 -10.53 -4.25 -2.12
C CYS A 344 -9.05 -4.33 -2.45
N TYR A 345 -8.30 -3.24 -2.30
CA TYR A 345 -6.88 -3.25 -2.59
C TYR A 345 -6.07 -4.08 -1.57
N ILE A 346 -6.40 -3.98 -0.29
CA ILE A 346 -5.74 -4.72 0.80
C ILE A 346 -6.02 -6.23 0.69
N THR A 347 -7.23 -6.61 0.28
CA THR A 347 -7.65 -8.02 0.23
C THR A 347 -7.40 -8.68 -1.13
N ARG A 348 -7.47 -7.91 -2.23
CA ARG A 348 -7.39 -8.37 -3.62
C ARG A 348 -6.54 -7.41 -4.48
N PRO A 349 -5.27 -7.16 -4.11
CA PRO A 349 -4.44 -6.18 -4.82
C PRO A 349 -4.31 -6.52 -6.30
N GLY A 350 -4.66 -5.57 -7.17
CA GLY A 350 -4.56 -5.72 -8.62
C GLY A 350 -5.62 -6.64 -9.25
N LYS A 351 -6.59 -7.12 -8.46
CA LYS A 351 -7.62 -8.07 -8.92
C LYS A 351 -9.02 -7.45 -8.80
N GLN A 352 -9.97 -8.06 -9.51
CA GLN A 352 -11.39 -7.79 -9.29
C GLN A 352 -11.81 -8.22 -7.88
N CYS A 353 -12.42 -7.29 -7.17
CA CYS A 353 -12.94 -7.46 -5.83
C CYS A 353 -14.48 -7.42 -5.92
N LYS A 354 -15.12 -8.54 -5.58
CA LYS A 354 -16.58 -8.69 -5.68
C LYS A 354 -17.22 -8.31 -4.34
N LEU A 355 -18.05 -7.28 -4.37
CA LEU A 355 -18.75 -6.72 -3.24
C LEU A 355 -20.25 -6.98 -3.35
N SER A 356 -20.94 -6.73 -2.26
CA SER A 356 -22.39 -6.62 -2.20
C SER A 356 -22.74 -5.29 -1.53
N LEU A 357 -23.60 -4.49 -2.18
CA LEU A 357 -24.14 -3.25 -1.64
C LEU A 357 -25.67 -3.32 -1.69
N GLY A 358 -26.36 -3.22 -0.57
CA GLY A 358 -27.82 -3.29 -0.52
C GLY A 358 -28.38 -4.58 -1.14
N GLY A 359 -27.64 -5.69 -1.04
CA GLY A 359 -27.98 -6.99 -1.63
C GLY A 359 -27.75 -7.10 -3.14
N LYS A 360 -27.10 -6.11 -3.78
CA LYS A 360 -26.77 -6.12 -5.21
C LYS A 360 -25.26 -6.26 -5.39
N SER A 361 -24.86 -6.99 -6.44
CA SER A 361 -23.46 -7.20 -6.74
C SER A 361 -22.81 -5.93 -7.28
N LEU A 362 -21.65 -5.58 -6.72
CA LEU A 362 -20.74 -4.59 -7.27
C LEU A 362 -19.36 -5.23 -7.47
N VAL A 363 -18.65 -4.86 -8.53
CA VAL A 363 -17.24 -5.26 -8.71
C VAL A 363 -16.39 -4.01 -8.69
N ILE A 364 -15.36 -4.00 -7.86
CA ILE A 364 -14.31 -2.98 -7.87
C ILE A 364 -13.08 -3.57 -8.54
N GLN A 365 -12.55 -2.89 -9.55
CA GLN A 365 -11.25 -3.19 -10.10
C GLN A 365 -10.22 -2.31 -9.40
N THR A 366 -9.13 -2.91 -8.91
CA THR A 366 -7.96 -2.16 -8.43
C THR A 366 -6.74 -2.48 -9.29
N TYR A 367 -5.80 -1.57 -9.38
CA TYR A 367 -4.50 -1.79 -10.01
C TYR A 367 -3.39 -1.43 -9.04
N THR A 368 -2.34 -2.24 -9.02
CA THR A 368 -1.14 -2.00 -8.22
C THR A 368 -0.12 -1.24 -9.04
N TRP A 369 0.49 -0.22 -8.44
CA TRP A 369 1.70 0.37 -8.99
C TRP A 369 2.92 -0.45 -8.54
N ASP A 370 3.53 -1.16 -9.48
CA ASP A 370 4.56 -2.17 -9.22
C ASP A 370 6.00 -1.65 -9.36
N LYS A 371 6.20 -0.50 -10.00
CA LYS A 371 7.53 0.05 -10.34
C LYS A 371 8.32 0.61 -9.15
N SER A 372 7.64 0.94 -8.07
CA SER A 372 8.24 1.41 -6.81
C SER A 372 7.55 0.75 -5.61
N SER A 373 8.03 1.03 -4.40
CA SER A 373 7.46 0.55 -3.15
C SER A 373 7.68 1.56 -2.03
N TYR A 374 6.95 1.39 -0.93
CA TYR A 374 7.17 2.11 0.32
C TYR A 374 7.30 1.13 1.50
N GLY A 375 7.91 1.61 2.59
CA GLY A 375 8.11 0.83 3.81
C GLY A 375 8.74 -0.54 3.52
N ASN A 376 8.14 -1.59 4.06
CA ASN A 376 8.59 -2.98 3.96
C ASN A 376 8.27 -3.64 2.60
N GLY A 377 8.45 -2.91 1.49
CA GLY A 377 8.18 -3.40 0.14
C GLY A 377 6.70 -3.38 -0.28
N LYS A 378 5.84 -2.68 0.47
CA LYS A 378 4.43 -2.49 0.11
C LYS A 378 4.30 -1.66 -1.17
N LYS A 379 3.19 -1.86 -1.89
CA LYS A 379 2.96 -1.26 -3.21
C LYS A 379 1.83 -0.25 -3.17
N TYR A 380 1.99 0.84 -3.92
CA TYR A 380 1.00 1.91 -4.03
C TYR A 380 -0.22 1.46 -4.83
N ILE A 381 -1.39 2.03 -4.52
CA ILE A 381 -2.56 1.85 -5.37
C ILE A 381 -2.38 2.71 -6.63
N GLY A 382 -2.46 2.06 -7.78
CA GLY A 382 -2.36 2.71 -9.08
C GLY A 382 -3.72 3.22 -9.54
N SER A 383 -4.79 2.45 -9.38
CA SER A 383 -6.14 2.86 -9.77
C SER A 383 -7.17 2.02 -9.03
N ALA A 384 -8.36 2.56 -8.83
CA ALA A 384 -9.51 1.87 -8.26
C ALA A 384 -10.79 2.48 -8.81
N PHE A 385 -11.73 1.64 -9.25
CA PHE A 385 -13.01 2.10 -9.77
C PHE A 385 -14.04 0.96 -9.84
N PRO A 386 -15.35 1.28 -9.89
CA PRO A 386 -16.40 0.32 -10.18
C PRO A 386 -16.21 -0.27 -11.59
N ALA A 387 -16.09 -1.58 -11.71
CA ALA A 387 -16.03 -2.25 -13.01
C ALA A 387 -17.43 -2.30 -13.61
N THR A 388 -17.67 -1.45 -14.62
CA THR A 388 -18.92 -1.43 -15.39
C THR A 388 -18.75 -2.18 -16.72
N PRO A 389 -19.82 -2.75 -17.30
CA PRO A 389 -19.78 -3.52 -18.54
C PRO A 389 -19.26 -2.77 -19.77
#